data_AF-A0A2D7D5W1-F1
#
_entry.id   AF-A0A2D7D5W1-F1
#
_cell.length_a   1.000
_cell.length_b   1.000
_cell.length_c   1.000
_cell.angle_alpha   90.00
_cell.angle_beta   90.00
_cell.angle_gamma   90.00
#
_symmetry.space_group_name_H-M   'P 1'
#
loop_
_entity.id
_entity.type
_entity.pdbx_description
1 polymer ?
#
loop_
_entity_poly.entity_id
_entity_poly.type
_entity_poly.pdbx_seq_one_letter_code
_entity_poly.pdbx_strand_id
1 'polypeptide(L)'
;MKKSNCILITVITATTAAFANFTAASDLTFSTNSNNEIVITGFAPGASIRDLRIPPEINGLDVTTIGASAFSSTSITNATLPSSVKHIKYRAFGESQLRTIELPGVETIVGYTFFKCYYLTSITLPDSLKSIDDSTFALCTRLTHVTLPNTLKSIGYQAFYKCYALTSITLPNSLETLGADALGVCRSLKSITIPASIKTINDFTFANCSSLTSVNLPNSIGSIGKNAFFYCTSLPSITLPDSIQTIGYKAFIGCSSLKSITLPNNLQTMDSKTFSYCSSLESIILPDTLTRINYATFYECTSLRSITFPTSLQTIENQAFYQCSALRSITFPDSLKTIGMEAFYKCNALKSLTLPNNLQTLGSDSFKRCRGLTTVILPDSLTGIGNAAFYECTSLTSVTFPKNLKSIGPAAFAFCYSLPSITLPASVTSIGNSFMVCQKLESITMLGNAPWNTDRDIFYRVPTTAKVYVQRGATGFGQTFKGLQVVTKYINTIAFENGNLLITPYGSTSNIVVEETADLTSGNWVTNTIPVVDGTFQIPTGDAHCYYRFSN
;
A
#
# COMPACT_ATOMS: atom_id res chain seq x y z
N MET A 1 -12.02 -43.01 -10.49
CA MET A 1 -12.91 -42.88 -9.31
C MET A 1 -13.09 -41.40 -8.98
N LYS A 2 -14.01 -40.70 -9.66
CA LYS A 2 -14.36 -39.30 -9.39
C LYS A 2 -15.68 -39.31 -8.62
N LYS A 3 -15.68 -38.80 -7.37
CA LYS A 3 -16.91 -38.52 -6.62
C LYS A 3 -17.54 -37.26 -7.21
N SER A 4 -18.56 -37.44 -8.04
CA SER A 4 -19.46 -36.35 -8.44
C SER A 4 -20.30 -35.95 -7.23
N ASN A 5 -20.14 -34.71 -6.76
CA ASN A 5 -21.07 -34.10 -5.83
C ASN A 5 -22.37 -33.77 -6.60
N CYS A 6 -23.36 -34.63 -6.49
CA CYS A 6 -24.74 -34.33 -6.91
C CYS A 6 -25.25 -33.13 -6.10
N ILE A 7 -25.42 -32.00 -6.76
CA ILE A 7 -26.27 -30.91 -6.27
C ILE A 7 -27.71 -31.37 -6.52
N LEU A 8 -28.47 -31.61 -5.44
CA LEU A 8 -29.89 -31.86 -5.51
C LEU A 8 -30.58 -30.54 -5.90
N ILE A 9 -30.78 -30.32 -7.20
CA ILE A 9 -31.69 -29.28 -7.68
C ILE A 9 -33.09 -29.88 -7.59
N THR A 10 -33.80 -29.60 -6.49
CA THR A 10 -35.23 -29.88 -6.43
C THR A 10 -35.93 -28.85 -7.32
N VAL A 11 -36.11 -29.18 -8.59
CA VAL A 11 -37.09 -28.50 -9.43
C VAL A 11 -38.46 -28.99 -8.95
N ILE A 12 -39.13 -28.19 -8.12
CA ILE A 12 -40.56 -28.41 -7.83
C ILE A 12 -41.30 -27.96 -9.09
N THR A 13 -41.49 -28.88 -10.03
CA THR A 13 -42.51 -28.72 -11.06
C THR A 13 -43.86 -28.77 -10.37
N ALA A 14 -44.62 -27.67 -10.46
CA ALA A 14 -45.97 -27.56 -9.94
C ALA A 14 -46.88 -28.59 -10.61
N THR A 15 -47.32 -29.59 -9.85
CA THR A 15 -48.58 -30.30 -10.10
C THR A 15 -49.13 -30.87 -8.80
N THR A 16 -50.43 -30.66 -8.60
CA THR A 16 -51.29 -31.05 -7.46
C THR A 16 -51.18 -30.16 -6.23
N ALA A 17 -52.23 -29.34 -6.04
CA ALA A 17 -52.55 -28.65 -4.81
C ALA A 17 -52.76 -29.68 -3.69
N ALA A 18 -51.68 -30.06 -3.02
CA ALA A 18 -51.81 -30.50 -1.64
C ALA A 18 -52.39 -29.30 -0.88
N PHE A 19 -53.43 -29.52 -0.08
CA PHE A 19 -53.96 -28.53 0.85
C PHE A 19 -52.82 -28.04 1.75
N ALA A 20 -52.15 -26.97 1.34
CA ALA A 20 -51.18 -26.30 2.17
C ALA A 20 -52.00 -25.62 3.27
N ASN A 21 -51.93 -26.15 4.49
CA ASN A 21 -52.52 -25.47 5.65
C ASN A 21 -51.84 -24.12 5.83
N PHE A 22 -52.45 -23.06 5.31
CA PHE A 22 -52.01 -21.69 5.57
C PHE A 22 -52.05 -21.40 7.07
N THR A 23 -51.20 -20.50 7.52
CA THR A 23 -51.29 -19.95 8.88
C THR A 23 -52.66 -19.31 9.04
N ALA A 24 -53.37 -19.67 10.12
CA ALA A 24 -54.72 -19.17 10.35
C ALA A 24 -54.70 -17.64 10.46
N ALA A 25 -55.70 -16.96 9.88
CA ALA A 25 -55.81 -15.51 9.98
C ALA A 25 -55.88 -15.03 11.44
N SER A 26 -56.39 -15.87 12.35
CA SER A 26 -56.41 -15.61 13.80
C SER A 26 -55.03 -15.57 14.46
N ASP A 27 -54.02 -16.17 13.84
CA ASP A 27 -52.63 -16.19 14.33
C ASP A 27 -51.81 -15.01 13.79
N LEU A 28 -52.38 -14.21 12.89
CA LEU A 28 -51.73 -13.07 12.24
C LEU A 28 -52.36 -11.75 12.69
N THR A 29 -51.54 -10.71 12.82
CA THR A 29 -52.01 -9.32 12.87
C THR A 29 -51.90 -8.70 11.49
N PHE A 30 -52.89 -7.91 11.10
CA PHE A 30 -52.95 -7.30 9.77
C PHE A 30 -53.76 -6.01 9.77
N SER A 31 -53.59 -5.19 8.73
CA SER A 31 -54.38 -3.99 8.45
C SER A 31 -54.75 -3.94 6.96
N THR A 32 -55.71 -3.06 6.61
CA THR A 32 -56.08 -2.81 5.22
C THR A 32 -55.46 -1.49 4.75
N ASN A 33 -54.84 -1.49 3.57
CA ASN A 33 -54.27 -0.28 2.97
C ASN A 33 -55.33 0.55 2.20
N SER A 34 -54.92 1.70 1.64
CA SER A 34 -55.80 2.59 0.88
C SER A 34 -56.37 1.97 -0.41
N ASN A 35 -55.79 0.87 -0.88
CA ASN A 35 -56.21 0.15 -2.09
C ASN A 35 -57.11 -1.04 -1.77
N ASN A 36 -57.58 -1.16 -0.52
CA ASN A 36 -58.39 -2.27 -0.04
C ASN A 36 -57.68 -3.64 -0.08
N GLU A 37 -56.37 -3.65 0.15
CA GLU A 37 -55.55 -4.86 0.23
C GLU A 37 -55.00 -5.06 1.64
N ILE A 38 -54.68 -6.30 2.00
CA ILE A 38 -54.19 -6.69 3.32
C ILE A 38 -52.67 -6.52 3.43
N VAL A 39 -52.26 -5.89 4.53
CA VAL A 39 -50.88 -5.77 5.00
C VAL A 39 -50.72 -6.60 6.28
N ILE A 40 -49.91 -7.65 6.25
CA ILE A 40 -49.60 -8.43 7.45
C ILE A 40 -48.64 -7.63 8.34
N THR A 41 -49.01 -7.36 9.57
CA THR A 41 -48.22 -6.58 10.55
C THR A 41 -47.52 -7.43 11.60
N GLY A 42 -47.79 -8.74 11.64
CA GLY A 42 -47.03 -9.71 12.41
C GLY A 42 -47.86 -10.88 12.94
N PHE A 43 -47.51 -11.35 14.13
CA PHE A 43 -48.23 -12.43 14.82
C PHE A 43 -49.23 -11.88 15.85
N ALA A 44 -50.35 -12.57 16.00
CA ALA A 44 -51.27 -12.35 17.10
C ALA A 44 -50.60 -12.74 18.44
N PRO A 45 -50.98 -12.10 19.57
CA PRO A 45 -50.46 -12.45 20.88
C PRO A 45 -50.61 -13.94 21.18
N GLY A 46 -49.52 -14.61 21.56
CA GLY A 46 -49.51 -16.03 21.90
C GLY A 46 -49.36 -16.99 20.70
N ALA A 47 -49.38 -16.51 19.47
CA ALA A 47 -49.12 -17.35 18.29
C ALA A 47 -47.67 -17.85 18.30
N SER A 48 -47.49 -19.16 18.12
CA SER A 48 -46.18 -19.83 18.08
C SER A 48 -46.04 -20.56 16.75
N ILE A 49 -45.65 -19.82 15.72
CA ILE A 49 -45.56 -20.32 14.34
C ILE A 49 -44.09 -20.54 13.99
N ARG A 50 -43.74 -21.74 13.54
CA ARG A 50 -42.40 -22.07 13.01
C ARG A 50 -42.36 -22.22 11.50
N ASP A 51 -43.41 -22.77 10.90
CA ASP A 51 -43.62 -22.84 9.45
C ASP A 51 -44.69 -21.82 9.08
N LEU A 52 -44.26 -20.64 8.63
CA LEU A 52 -45.15 -19.55 8.25
C LEU A 52 -45.65 -19.77 6.83
N ARG A 53 -46.96 -19.83 6.62
CA ARG A 53 -47.57 -19.96 5.29
C ARG A 53 -48.61 -18.86 5.14
N ILE A 54 -48.25 -17.77 4.49
CA ILE A 54 -49.14 -16.62 4.37
C ILE A 54 -50.33 -16.98 3.45
N PRO A 55 -51.58 -16.77 3.88
CA PRO A 55 -52.74 -16.99 3.02
C PRO A 55 -52.77 -15.94 1.88
N PRO A 56 -53.24 -16.29 0.67
CA PRO A 56 -53.33 -15.34 -0.43
C PRO A 56 -54.33 -14.21 -0.19
N GLU A 57 -55.37 -14.49 0.62
CA GLU A 57 -56.44 -13.56 0.98
C GLU A 57 -56.77 -13.69 2.48
N ILE A 58 -57.22 -12.59 3.09
CA ILE A 58 -57.83 -12.57 4.43
C ILE A 58 -59.13 -11.78 4.35
N ASN A 59 -60.24 -12.36 4.82
CA ASN A 59 -61.58 -11.76 4.75
C ASN A 59 -62.01 -11.35 3.32
N GLY A 60 -61.59 -12.10 2.32
CA GLY A 60 -61.89 -11.84 0.90
C GLY A 60 -61.10 -10.69 0.27
N LEU A 61 -60.06 -10.19 0.96
CA LEU A 61 -59.14 -9.17 0.44
C LEU A 61 -57.75 -9.78 0.23
N ASP A 62 -57.11 -9.45 -0.88
CA ASP A 62 -55.78 -9.94 -1.24
C ASP A 62 -54.71 -9.52 -0.22
N VAL A 63 -53.85 -10.46 0.18
CA VAL A 63 -52.65 -10.18 0.98
C VAL A 63 -51.52 -9.77 0.04
N THR A 64 -51.21 -8.48 -0.02
CA THR A 64 -50.23 -7.93 -0.96
C THR A 64 -48.92 -7.51 -0.31
N THR A 65 -48.89 -7.31 1.01
CA THR A 65 -47.71 -6.74 1.69
C THR A 65 -47.40 -7.43 3.01
N ILE A 66 -46.11 -7.71 3.24
CA ILE A 66 -45.57 -7.97 4.59
C ILE A 66 -45.02 -6.65 5.16
N GLY A 67 -45.63 -6.20 6.25
CA GLY A 67 -45.36 -4.94 6.92
C GLY A 67 -43.97 -4.86 7.55
N ALA A 68 -43.59 -3.64 7.93
CA ALA A 68 -42.28 -3.39 8.52
C ALA A 68 -42.13 -4.16 9.83
N SER A 69 -41.01 -4.85 10.00
CA SER A 69 -40.70 -5.68 11.17
C SER A 69 -41.73 -6.77 11.51
N ALA A 70 -42.68 -7.10 10.62
CA ALA A 70 -43.82 -7.97 10.94
C ALA A 70 -43.41 -9.31 11.59
N PHE A 71 -42.33 -9.90 11.09
CA PHE A 71 -41.76 -11.15 11.59
C PHE A 71 -40.32 -10.98 12.08
N SER A 72 -39.91 -9.77 12.43
CA SER A 72 -38.59 -9.51 12.98
C SER A 72 -38.41 -10.22 14.32
N SER A 73 -37.23 -10.80 14.56
CA SER A 73 -36.85 -11.44 15.83
C SER A 73 -37.78 -12.59 16.25
N THR A 74 -38.45 -13.23 15.29
CA THR A 74 -39.36 -14.37 15.53
C THR A 74 -38.67 -15.73 15.42
N SER A 75 -39.33 -16.77 15.92
CA SER A 75 -38.86 -18.17 15.91
C SER A 75 -39.19 -18.93 14.62
N ILE A 76 -39.69 -18.25 13.58
CA ILE A 76 -39.98 -18.84 12.28
C ILE A 76 -38.71 -19.47 11.70
N THR A 77 -38.84 -20.68 11.19
CA THR A 77 -37.76 -21.40 10.52
C THR A 77 -37.98 -21.48 9.03
N ASN A 78 -39.23 -21.54 8.57
CA ASN A 78 -39.58 -21.56 7.15
C ASN A 78 -40.68 -20.53 6.91
N ALA A 79 -40.69 -19.92 5.72
CA ALA A 79 -41.76 -19.04 5.29
C ALA A 79 -42.15 -19.31 3.84
N THR A 80 -43.44 -19.38 3.55
CA THR A 80 -44.00 -19.49 2.19
C THR A 80 -44.91 -18.30 1.96
N LEU A 81 -44.56 -17.45 0.99
CA LEU A 81 -45.40 -16.34 0.56
C LEU A 81 -46.18 -16.73 -0.70
N PRO A 82 -47.47 -16.40 -0.80
CA PRO A 82 -48.25 -16.59 -2.02
C PRO A 82 -47.85 -15.55 -3.07
N SER A 83 -48.21 -15.80 -4.34
CA SER A 83 -47.91 -14.89 -5.46
C SER A 83 -48.63 -13.54 -5.39
N SER A 84 -49.67 -13.43 -4.54
CA SER A 84 -50.35 -12.16 -4.24
C SER A 84 -49.47 -11.19 -3.45
N VAL A 85 -48.51 -11.68 -2.65
CA VAL A 85 -47.59 -10.82 -1.90
C VAL A 85 -46.56 -10.19 -2.84
N LYS A 86 -46.69 -8.87 -3.07
CA LYS A 86 -45.82 -8.06 -3.93
C LYS A 86 -44.74 -7.32 -3.18
N HIS A 87 -44.99 -6.94 -1.92
CA HIS A 87 -44.12 -6.03 -1.19
C HIS A 87 -43.68 -6.59 0.16
N ILE A 88 -42.37 -6.57 0.43
CA ILE A 88 -41.83 -6.86 1.75
C ILE A 88 -41.14 -5.61 2.27
N LYS A 89 -41.65 -5.07 3.38
CA LYS A 89 -41.18 -3.80 3.94
C LYS A 89 -39.95 -3.99 4.83
N TYR A 90 -39.44 -2.85 5.30
CA TYR A 90 -38.22 -2.73 6.09
C TYR A 90 -38.16 -3.77 7.19
N ARG A 91 -37.07 -4.55 7.22
CA ARG A 91 -36.77 -5.52 8.29
C ARG A 91 -37.87 -6.56 8.58
N ALA A 92 -38.79 -6.81 7.64
CA ALA A 92 -39.93 -7.71 7.85
C ALA A 92 -39.55 -9.08 8.43
N PHE A 93 -38.40 -9.65 8.05
CA PHE A 93 -37.90 -10.94 8.54
C PHE A 93 -36.59 -10.83 9.32
N GLY A 94 -36.14 -9.61 9.66
CA GLY A 94 -34.81 -9.39 10.25
C GLY A 94 -34.66 -10.07 11.61
N GLU A 95 -33.49 -10.62 11.91
CA GLU A 95 -33.17 -11.34 13.16
C GLU A 95 -34.06 -12.57 13.44
N SER A 96 -34.84 -13.03 12.45
CA SER A 96 -35.62 -14.27 12.58
C SER A 96 -34.73 -15.52 12.47
N GLN A 97 -35.27 -16.67 12.88
CA GLN A 97 -34.59 -17.97 12.78
C GLN A 97 -34.72 -18.64 11.40
N LEU A 98 -35.05 -17.86 10.37
CA LEU A 98 -35.38 -18.32 9.04
C LEU A 98 -34.24 -19.14 8.43
N ARG A 99 -34.60 -20.28 7.86
CA ARG A 99 -33.71 -21.23 7.16
C ARG A 99 -34.01 -21.25 5.66
N THR A 100 -35.29 -21.16 5.30
CA THR A 100 -35.78 -21.09 3.92
C THR A 100 -36.94 -20.11 3.80
N ILE A 101 -37.08 -19.50 2.62
CA ILE A 101 -38.26 -18.70 2.28
C ILE A 101 -38.56 -18.79 0.79
N GLU A 102 -39.84 -18.89 0.44
CA GLU A 102 -40.34 -18.86 -0.94
C GLU A 102 -40.98 -17.50 -1.26
N LEU A 103 -40.57 -16.88 -2.37
CA LEU A 103 -40.91 -15.50 -2.75
C LEU A 103 -41.50 -15.37 -4.17
N PRO A 104 -42.49 -16.19 -4.59
CA PRO A 104 -42.85 -16.36 -6.01
C PRO A 104 -43.39 -15.09 -6.70
N GLY A 105 -44.00 -14.16 -5.96
CA GLY A 105 -44.64 -12.96 -6.53
C GLY A 105 -44.03 -11.63 -6.11
N VAL A 106 -42.92 -11.63 -5.36
CA VAL A 106 -42.40 -10.41 -4.73
C VAL A 106 -41.73 -9.50 -5.76
N GLU A 107 -42.15 -8.24 -5.78
CA GLU A 107 -41.64 -7.21 -6.70
C GLU A 107 -40.68 -6.24 -5.99
N THR A 108 -40.87 -6.02 -4.69
CA THR A 108 -40.03 -5.09 -3.91
C THR A 108 -39.65 -5.66 -2.56
N ILE A 109 -38.35 -5.57 -2.21
CA ILE A 109 -37.80 -5.87 -0.89
C ILE A 109 -37.07 -4.63 -0.40
N VAL A 110 -37.50 -4.10 0.75
CA VAL A 110 -36.92 -2.90 1.35
C VAL A 110 -35.72 -3.26 2.24
N GLY A 111 -34.82 -2.31 2.50
CA GLY A 111 -33.62 -2.54 3.30
C GLY A 111 -33.84 -3.33 4.60
N TYR A 112 -32.80 -4.08 4.99
CA TYR A 112 -32.75 -4.92 6.19
C TYR A 112 -33.74 -6.10 6.24
N THR A 113 -34.50 -6.41 5.17
CA THR A 113 -35.55 -7.45 5.22
C THR A 113 -35.09 -8.78 5.83
N PHE A 114 -33.90 -9.30 5.48
CA PHE A 114 -33.33 -10.53 6.04
C PHE A 114 -32.09 -10.28 6.91
N PHE A 115 -31.91 -9.05 7.39
CA PHE A 115 -30.78 -8.66 8.21
C PHE A 115 -30.61 -9.62 9.39
N LYS A 116 -29.41 -10.18 9.60
CA LYS A 116 -29.11 -11.13 10.69
C LYS A 116 -30.01 -12.38 10.71
N CYS A 117 -30.53 -12.82 9.56
CA CYS A 117 -31.10 -14.17 9.43
C CYS A 117 -29.96 -15.20 9.46
N TYR A 118 -29.39 -15.46 10.64
CA TYR A 118 -28.17 -16.24 10.82
C TYR A 118 -28.28 -17.69 10.35
N TYR A 119 -29.50 -18.22 10.22
CA TYR A 119 -29.78 -19.61 9.85
C TYR A 119 -30.15 -19.78 8.37
N LEU A 120 -30.30 -18.69 7.61
CA LEU A 120 -30.62 -18.73 6.19
C LEU A 120 -29.41 -19.29 5.44
N THR A 121 -29.62 -20.37 4.68
CA THR A 121 -28.52 -21.08 3.99
C THR A 121 -28.52 -20.88 2.48
N SER A 122 -29.70 -20.70 1.89
CA SER A 122 -29.88 -20.38 0.48
C SER A 122 -31.16 -19.57 0.27
N ILE A 123 -31.20 -18.77 -0.79
CA ILE A 123 -32.41 -18.08 -1.22
C ILE A 123 -32.41 -17.89 -2.74
N THR A 124 -33.58 -18.04 -3.34
CA THR A 124 -33.85 -17.66 -4.73
C THR A 124 -34.70 -16.40 -4.74
N LEU A 125 -34.17 -15.33 -5.32
CA LEU A 125 -34.91 -14.09 -5.49
C LEU A 125 -35.76 -14.14 -6.77
N PRO A 126 -36.98 -13.58 -6.76
CA PRO A 126 -37.89 -13.67 -7.90
C PRO A 126 -37.47 -12.77 -9.07
N ASP A 127 -37.81 -13.19 -10.29
CA ASP A 127 -37.46 -12.51 -11.54
C ASP A 127 -38.02 -11.09 -11.67
N SER A 128 -39.10 -10.79 -10.94
CA SER A 128 -39.73 -9.46 -10.84
C SER A 128 -38.88 -8.44 -10.08
N LEU A 129 -37.98 -8.89 -9.20
CA LEU A 129 -37.23 -7.99 -8.31
C LEU A 129 -36.17 -7.19 -9.09
N LYS A 130 -36.22 -5.86 -8.95
CA LYS A 130 -35.30 -4.93 -9.64
C LYS A 130 -34.13 -4.45 -8.79
N SER A 131 -34.24 -4.48 -7.47
CA SER A 131 -33.19 -4.04 -6.56
C SER A 131 -33.08 -4.94 -5.33
N ILE A 132 -31.89 -5.02 -4.78
CA ILE A 132 -31.64 -5.48 -3.40
C ILE A 132 -31.23 -4.24 -2.61
N ASP A 133 -32.09 -3.81 -1.70
CA ASP A 133 -31.83 -2.63 -0.87
C ASP A 133 -30.75 -2.88 0.19
N ASP A 134 -30.36 -1.80 0.85
CA ASP A 134 -29.29 -1.75 1.83
C ASP A 134 -29.45 -2.80 2.94
N SER A 135 -28.34 -3.48 3.25
CA SER A 135 -28.24 -4.47 4.33
C SER A 135 -29.27 -5.60 4.29
N THR A 136 -29.93 -5.85 3.16
CA THR A 136 -30.99 -6.86 3.02
C THR A 136 -30.57 -8.24 3.54
N PHE A 137 -29.36 -8.71 3.24
CA PHE A 137 -28.79 -9.98 3.72
C PHE A 137 -27.57 -9.80 4.64
N ALA A 138 -27.32 -8.59 5.14
CA ALA A 138 -26.16 -8.37 6.01
C ALA A 138 -26.26 -9.29 7.24
N LEU A 139 -25.13 -9.91 7.62
CA LEU A 139 -25.01 -10.86 8.71
C LEU A 139 -25.82 -12.16 8.54
N CYS A 140 -26.25 -12.52 7.32
CA CYS A 140 -26.68 -13.89 7.00
C CYS A 140 -25.46 -14.81 6.94
N THR A 141 -24.87 -15.12 8.10
CA THR A 141 -23.52 -15.73 8.22
C THR A 141 -23.43 -17.15 7.67
N ARG A 142 -24.55 -17.87 7.56
CA ARG A 142 -24.64 -19.22 7.00
C ARG A 142 -25.13 -19.26 5.55
N LEU A 143 -25.36 -18.12 4.92
CA LEU A 143 -25.81 -18.04 3.53
C LEU A 143 -24.68 -18.50 2.61
N THR A 144 -24.90 -19.62 1.92
CA THR A 144 -23.92 -20.25 1.04
C THR A 144 -24.18 -19.99 -0.44
N HIS A 145 -25.44 -19.75 -0.81
CA HIS A 145 -25.90 -19.60 -2.18
C HIS A 145 -27.03 -18.58 -2.28
N VAL A 146 -26.99 -17.74 -3.31
CA VAL A 146 -28.03 -16.77 -3.64
C VAL A 146 -28.26 -16.79 -5.13
N THR A 147 -29.49 -17.03 -5.56
CA THR A 147 -29.87 -16.90 -6.97
C THR A 147 -30.44 -15.50 -7.19
N LEU A 148 -29.70 -14.68 -7.94
CA LEU A 148 -30.11 -13.32 -8.32
C LEU A 148 -30.93 -13.37 -9.62
N PRO A 149 -31.96 -12.51 -9.77
CA PRO A 149 -32.72 -12.46 -11.01
C PRO A 149 -31.92 -11.75 -12.10
N ASN A 150 -32.06 -12.21 -13.35
CA ASN A 150 -31.37 -11.61 -14.51
C ASN A 150 -31.83 -10.18 -14.83
N THR A 151 -32.88 -9.68 -14.18
CA THR A 151 -33.40 -8.32 -14.38
C THR A 151 -32.94 -7.33 -13.29
N LEU A 152 -32.13 -7.79 -12.33
CA LEU A 152 -31.65 -6.98 -11.20
C LEU A 152 -30.80 -5.80 -11.69
N LYS A 153 -31.12 -4.60 -11.21
CA LYS A 153 -30.46 -3.34 -11.57
C LYS A 153 -29.50 -2.84 -10.49
N SER A 154 -29.80 -3.08 -9.22
CA SER A 154 -28.96 -2.57 -8.13
C SER A 154 -28.81 -3.54 -6.97
N ILE A 155 -27.64 -3.49 -6.34
CA ILE A 155 -27.34 -4.10 -5.05
C ILE A 155 -26.84 -2.97 -4.12
N GLY A 156 -27.55 -2.76 -3.02
CA GLY A 156 -27.35 -1.64 -2.10
C GLY A 156 -26.14 -1.77 -1.18
N TYR A 157 -25.96 -0.74 -0.35
CA TYR A 157 -24.91 -0.68 0.67
C TYR A 157 -25.01 -1.87 1.63
N GLN A 158 -23.90 -2.56 1.87
CA GLN A 158 -23.83 -3.71 2.79
C GLN A 158 -24.79 -4.87 2.49
N ALA A 159 -25.37 -4.97 1.28
CA ALA A 159 -26.42 -5.96 0.98
C ALA A 159 -26.08 -7.40 1.40
N PHE A 160 -24.83 -7.85 1.25
CA PHE A 160 -24.32 -9.17 1.67
C PHE A 160 -23.15 -9.06 2.66
N TYR A 161 -23.06 -7.95 3.40
CA TYR A 161 -21.99 -7.72 4.37
C TYR A 161 -21.95 -8.85 5.41
N LYS A 162 -20.77 -9.43 5.66
CA LYS A 162 -20.55 -10.54 6.61
C LYS A 162 -21.35 -11.81 6.30
N CYS A 163 -21.70 -12.07 5.04
CA CYS A 163 -22.12 -13.40 4.58
C CYS A 163 -20.93 -14.37 4.55
N TYR A 164 -20.43 -14.77 5.72
CA TYR A 164 -19.16 -15.51 5.88
C TYR A 164 -19.08 -16.80 5.06
N ALA A 165 -20.20 -17.50 4.91
CA ALA A 165 -20.29 -18.78 4.20
C ALA A 165 -20.53 -18.66 2.68
N LEU A 166 -20.72 -17.44 2.15
CA LEU A 166 -21.02 -17.25 0.73
C LEU A 166 -19.79 -17.61 -0.11
N THR A 167 -19.88 -18.69 -0.89
CA THR A 167 -18.74 -19.23 -1.64
C THR A 167 -18.63 -18.67 -3.05
N SER A 168 -19.77 -18.34 -3.66
CA SER A 168 -19.91 -17.78 -4.99
C SER A 168 -21.22 -16.99 -5.08
N ILE A 169 -21.24 -15.98 -5.95
CA ILE A 169 -22.43 -15.23 -6.32
C ILE A 169 -22.25 -14.78 -7.78
N THR A 170 -23.27 -15.00 -8.60
CA THR A 170 -23.27 -14.59 -10.01
C THR A 170 -23.99 -13.26 -10.12
N LEU A 171 -23.24 -12.19 -10.39
CA LEU A 171 -23.81 -10.87 -10.61
C LEU A 171 -24.42 -10.81 -12.04
N PRO A 172 -25.69 -10.40 -12.20
CA PRO A 172 -26.34 -10.38 -13.51
C PRO A 172 -25.79 -9.26 -14.39
N ASN A 173 -25.77 -9.48 -15.71
CA ASN A 173 -25.29 -8.50 -16.70
C ASN A 173 -26.12 -7.20 -16.74
N SER A 174 -27.36 -7.24 -16.22
CA SER A 174 -28.24 -6.07 -16.10
C SER A 174 -27.87 -5.12 -14.96
N LEU A 175 -26.95 -5.52 -14.07
CA LEU A 175 -26.62 -4.81 -12.85
C LEU A 175 -25.91 -3.49 -13.14
N GLU A 176 -26.50 -2.36 -12.76
CA GLU A 176 -25.97 -1.02 -13.02
C GLU A 176 -25.18 -0.47 -11.82
N THR A 177 -25.56 -0.86 -10.60
CA THR A 177 -24.90 -0.39 -9.37
C THR A 177 -24.60 -1.52 -8.38
N LEU A 178 -23.43 -1.43 -7.75
CA LEU A 178 -22.97 -2.31 -6.68
C LEU A 178 -22.49 -1.45 -5.52
N GLY A 179 -23.22 -1.44 -4.41
CA GLY A 179 -23.00 -0.54 -3.28
C GLY A 179 -21.65 -0.73 -2.58
N ALA A 180 -21.27 0.28 -1.79
CA ALA A 180 -20.14 0.17 -0.88
C ALA A 180 -20.37 -0.97 0.12
N ASP A 181 -19.31 -1.72 0.44
CA ASP A 181 -19.32 -2.85 1.39
C ASP A 181 -20.33 -3.96 1.04
N ALA A 182 -20.90 -3.96 -0.18
CA ALA A 182 -21.98 -4.85 -0.58
C ALA A 182 -21.63 -6.34 -0.47
N LEU A 183 -20.37 -6.71 -0.72
CA LEU A 183 -19.82 -8.06 -0.58
C LEU A 183 -18.69 -8.10 0.47
N GLY A 184 -18.65 -7.11 1.38
CA GLY A 184 -17.63 -7.03 2.40
C GLY A 184 -17.70 -8.18 3.39
N VAL A 185 -16.54 -8.68 3.78
CA VAL A 185 -16.32 -9.75 4.76
C VAL A 185 -17.00 -11.07 4.35
N CYS A 186 -17.21 -11.31 3.05
CA CYS A 186 -17.58 -12.61 2.51
C CYS A 186 -16.37 -13.56 2.50
N ARG A 187 -15.97 -14.03 3.69
CA ARG A 187 -14.69 -14.74 3.92
C ARG A 187 -14.52 -16.02 3.11
N SER A 188 -15.59 -16.64 2.65
CA SER A 188 -15.55 -17.87 1.82
C SER A 188 -15.64 -17.60 0.32
N LEU A 189 -15.85 -16.34 -0.11
CA LEU A 189 -16.01 -16.00 -1.52
C LEU A 189 -14.68 -16.24 -2.26
N LYS A 190 -14.68 -17.14 -3.23
CA LYS A 190 -13.46 -17.58 -3.92
C LYS A 190 -13.14 -16.77 -5.17
N SER A 191 -14.17 -16.37 -5.90
CA SER A 191 -14.04 -15.65 -7.16
C SER A 191 -15.24 -14.75 -7.40
N ILE A 192 -15.04 -13.66 -8.13
CA ILE A 192 -16.11 -12.78 -8.57
C ILE A 192 -15.84 -12.24 -9.97
N THR A 193 -16.89 -12.15 -10.78
CA THR A 193 -16.86 -11.45 -12.08
C THR A 193 -17.75 -10.22 -11.98
N ILE A 194 -17.19 -9.05 -12.29
CA ILE A 194 -17.91 -7.79 -12.25
C ILE A 194 -18.56 -7.52 -13.62
N PRO A 195 -19.88 -7.23 -13.69
CA PRO A 195 -20.55 -6.91 -14.95
C PRO A 195 -20.01 -5.64 -15.63
N ALA A 196 -19.96 -5.64 -16.97
CA ALA A 196 -19.41 -4.54 -17.79
C ALA A 196 -20.16 -3.19 -17.69
N SER A 197 -21.35 -3.19 -17.10
CA SER A 197 -22.12 -2.00 -16.78
C SER A 197 -21.56 -1.25 -15.57
N ILE A 198 -20.90 -1.93 -14.63
CA ILE A 198 -20.34 -1.33 -13.42
C ILE A 198 -19.17 -0.40 -13.76
N LYS A 199 -19.16 0.79 -13.15
CA LYS A 199 -18.15 1.83 -13.39
C LYS A 199 -17.13 2.00 -12.26
N THR A 200 -17.48 1.55 -11.05
CA THR A 200 -16.67 1.77 -9.86
C THR A 200 -16.71 0.53 -8.98
N ILE A 201 -15.57 0.13 -8.45
CA ILE A 201 -15.54 -0.73 -7.27
C ILE A 201 -15.60 0.18 -6.06
N ASN A 202 -16.72 0.20 -5.35
CA ASN A 202 -16.95 1.14 -4.25
C ASN A 202 -16.11 0.81 -3.01
N ASP A 203 -16.15 1.74 -2.05
CA ASP A 203 -15.46 1.58 -0.77
C ASP A 203 -15.84 0.26 -0.10
N PHE A 204 -14.84 -0.47 0.41
CA PHE A 204 -15.00 -1.75 1.11
C PHE A 204 -15.69 -2.89 0.36
N THR A 205 -16.04 -2.77 -0.93
CA THR A 205 -16.89 -3.75 -1.64
C THR A 205 -16.44 -5.20 -1.48
N PHE A 206 -15.13 -5.48 -1.44
CA PHE A 206 -14.56 -6.81 -1.20
C PHE A 206 -13.64 -6.88 0.04
N ALA A 207 -13.74 -5.92 0.95
CA ALA A 207 -12.89 -5.89 2.15
C ALA A 207 -13.04 -7.18 2.97
N ASN A 208 -11.93 -7.79 3.39
CA ASN A 208 -11.86 -9.06 4.14
C ASN A 208 -12.52 -10.25 3.44
N CYS A 209 -12.61 -10.25 2.11
CA CYS A 209 -12.87 -11.47 1.35
C CYS A 209 -11.60 -12.34 1.32
N SER A 210 -11.24 -12.90 2.48
CA SER A 210 -9.95 -13.54 2.71
C SER A 210 -9.68 -14.79 1.88
N SER A 211 -10.70 -15.43 1.31
CA SER A 211 -10.57 -16.57 0.38
C SER A 211 -10.62 -16.18 -1.10
N LEU A 212 -10.70 -14.88 -1.41
CA LEU A 212 -10.80 -14.39 -2.79
C LEU A 212 -9.47 -14.64 -3.51
N THR A 213 -9.52 -15.48 -4.54
CA THR A 213 -8.35 -15.88 -5.34
C THR A 213 -8.39 -15.33 -6.76
N SER A 214 -9.56 -14.88 -7.23
CA SER A 214 -9.73 -14.36 -8.59
C SER A 214 -10.80 -13.26 -8.63
N VAL A 215 -10.47 -12.15 -9.28
CA VAL A 215 -11.36 -11.03 -9.53
C VAL A 215 -11.26 -10.68 -10.99
N ASN A 216 -12.37 -10.77 -11.72
CA ASN A 216 -12.45 -10.36 -13.11
C ASN A 216 -13.10 -8.97 -13.20
N LEU A 217 -12.29 -7.95 -13.53
CA LEU A 217 -12.71 -6.57 -13.68
C LEU A 217 -12.91 -6.23 -15.17
N PRO A 218 -14.06 -5.67 -15.58
CA PRO A 218 -14.29 -5.23 -16.95
C PRO A 218 -13.60 -3.88 -17.23
N ASN A 219 -13.36 -3.59 -18.51
CA ASN A 219 -12.78 -2.32 -18.99
C ASN A 219 -13.66 -1.07 -18.75
N SER A 220 -14.81 -1.24 -18.11
CA SER A 220 -15.70 -0.14 -17.73
C SER A 220 -15.34 0.50 -16.39
N ILE A 221 -14.48 -0.14 -15.59
CA ILE A 221 -14.11 0.34 -14.25
C ILE A 221 -13.19 1.55 -14.36
N GLY A 222 -13.64 2.71 -13.89
CA GLY A 222 -12.87 3.94 -13.85
C GLY A 222 -12.15 4.18 -12.52
N SER A 223 -12.58 3.53 -11.43
CA SER A 223 -12.00 3.74 -10.10
C SER A 223 -12.15 2.56 -9.16
N ILE A 224 -11.20 2.48 -8.21
CA ILE A 224 -11.21 1.55 -7.08
C ILE A 224 -11.28 2.37 -5.78
N GLY A 225 -12.33 2.15 -5.01
CA GLY A 225 -12.62 2.84 -3.77
C GLY A 225 -11.70 2.49 -2.60
N LYS A 226 -11.88 3.22 -1.50
CA LYS A 226 -11.11 3.06 -0.27
C LYS A 226 -11.34 1.68 0.31
N ASN A 227 -10.27 1.00 0.71
CA ASN A 227 -10.32 -0.33 1.32
C ASN A 227 -11.04 -1.40 0.46
N ALA A 228 -11.22 -1.20 -0.86
CA ALA A 228 -12.03 -2.07 -1.71
C ALA A 228 -11.62 -3.56 -1.64
N PHE A 229 -10.32 -3.85 -1.55
CA PHE A 229 -9.75 -5.19 -1.40
C PHE A 229 -8.95 -5.34 -0.09
N PHE A 230 -9.23 -4.53 0.93
CA PHE A 230 -8.58 -4.57 2.24
C PHE A 230 -8.52 -6.00 2.78
N TYR A 231 -7.34 -6.55 3.07
CA TYR A 231 -7.13 -7.90 3.59
C TYR A 231 -7.78 -9.02 2.74
N CYS A 232 -7.74 -8.90 1.41
CA CYS A 232 -7.94 -10.03 0.49
C CYS A 232 -6.69 -10.94 0.49
N THR A 233 -6.44 -11.61 1.61
CA THR A 233 -5.18 -12.30 1.91
C THR A 233 -4.82 -13.46 0.96
N SER A 234 -5.78 -14.02 0.23
CA SER A 234 -5.54 -15.13 -0.72
C SER A 234 -5.43 -14.69 -2.17
N LEU A 235 -5.52 -13.39 -2.48
CA LEU A 235 -5.49 -12.90 -3.86
C LEU A 235 -4.04 -12.90 -4.39
N PRO A 236 -3.66 -13.78 -5.35
CA PRO A 236 -2.28 -13.89 -5.80
C PRO A 236 -1.90 -12.80 -6.81
N SER A 237 -2.87 -12.34 -7.59
CA SER A 237 -2.72 -11.37 -8.67
C SER A 237 -4.07 -10.73 -8.97
N ILE A 238 -4.06 -9.51 -9.48
CA ILE A 238 -5.23 -8.84 -10.06
C ILE A 238 -4.80 -8.07 -11.31
N THR A 239 -5.59 -8.16 -12.37
CA THR A 239 -5.37 -7.36 -13.58
C THR A 239 -6.27 -6.15 -13.49
N LEU A 240 -5.66 -4.96 -13.46
CA LEU A 240 -6.39 -3.69 -13.46
C LEU A 240 -6.60 -3.23 -14.91
N PRO A 241 -7.84 -2.93 -15.33
CA PRO A 241 -8.08 -2.39 -16.67
C PRO A 241 -7.50 -0.98 -16.83
N ASP A 242 -7.07 -0.64 -18.06
CA ASP A 242 -6.45 0.65 -18.41
C ASP A 242 -7.38 1.87 -18.22
N SER A 243 -8.69 1.63 -18.09
CA SER A 243 -9.70 2.65 -17.81
C SER A 243 -9.62 3.23 -16.40
N ILE A 244 -8.94 2.56 -15.47
CA ILE A 244 -8.84 3.02 -14.08
C ILE A 244 -7.96 4.27 -13.99
N GLN A 245 -8.54 5.33 -13.43
CA GLN A 245 -7.87 6.61 -13.19
C GLN A 245 -7.49 6.81 -11.72
N THR A 246 -8.19 6.18 -10.78
CA THR A 246 -7.97 6.39 -9.34
C THR A 246 -7.99 5.09 -8.53
N ILE A 247 -7.05 4.96 -7.60
CA ILE A 247 -7.00 3.89 -6.60
C ILE A 247 -6.96 4.53 -5.20
N GLY A 248 -8.00 4.25 -4.41
CA GLY A 248 -8.26 4.89 -3.12
C GLY A 248 -7.42 4.39 -1.95
N TYR A 249 -7.50 5.14 -0.85
CA TYR A 249 -6.81 4.86 0.41
C TYR A 249 -6.95 3.39 0.83
N LYS A 250 -5.82 2.73 1.11
CA LYS A 250 -5.79 1.32 1.56
C LYS A 250 -6.47 0.31 0.63
N ALA A 251 -6.65 0.60 -0.67
CA ALA A 251 -7.40 -0.28 -1.56
C ALA A 251 -6.95 -1.75 -1.54
N PHE A 252 -5.64 -2.02 -1.44
CA PHE A 252 -5.05 -3.36 -1.41
C PHE A 252 -4.26 -3.66 -0.13
N ILE A 253 -4.44 -2.90 0.95
CA ILE A 253 -3.69 -3.15 2.19
C ILE A 253 -3.88 -4.60 2.67
N GLY A 254 -2.81 -5.27 3.06
CA GLY A 254 -2.86 -6.63 3.60
C GLY A 254 -3.25 -7.71 2.58
N CYS A 255 -3.22 -7.43 1.27
CA CYS A 255 -3.28 -8.46 0.23
C CYS A 255 -1.96 -9.27 0.24
N SER A 256 -1.73 -10.03 1.32
CA SER A 256 -0.43 -10.62 1.64
C SER A 256 0.03 -11.69 0.65
N SER A 257 -0.86 -12.29 -0.13
CA SER A 257 -0.51 -13.22 -1.22
C SER A 257 -0.28 -12.53 -2.57
N LEU A 258 -0.53 -11.22 -2.70
CA LEU A 258 -0.41 -10.50 -3.96
C LEU A 258 1.06 -10.45 -4.38
N LYS A 259 1.43 -11.23 -5.39
CA LYS A 259 2.82 -11.34 -5.88
C LYS A 259 3.16 -10.31 -6.95
N SER A 260 2.18 -9.99 -7.79
CA SER A 260 2.31 -9.08 -8.93
C SER A 260 1.00 -8.34 -9.17
N ILE A 261 1.14 -7.08 -9.57
CA ILE A 261 0.02 -6.26 -10.05
C ILE A 261 0.52 -5.39 -11.20
N THR A 262 -0.27 -5.34 -12.28
CA THR A 262 -0.03 -4.38 -13.37
C THR A 262 -0.91 -3.17 -13.12
N LEU A 263 -0.30 -1.98 -13.03
CA LEU A 263 -1.01 -0.73 -12.83
C LEU A 263 -1.43 -0.15 -14.20
N PRO A 264 -2.60 0.53 -14.27
CA PRO A 264 -3.06 1.21 -15.50
C PRO A 264 -2.09 2.29 -15.95
N ASN A 265 -1.82 2.40 -17.24
CA ASN A 265 -0.90 3.41 -17.78
C ASN A 265 -1.39 4.86 -17.56
N ASN A 266 -2.72 5.07 -17.53
CA ASN A 266 -3.35 6.39 -17.37
C ASN A 266 -3.74 6.71 -15.91
N LEU A 267 -3.22 5.95 -14.93
CA LEU A 267 -3.56 6.10 -13.53
C LEU A 267 -3.15 7.48 -13.01
N GLN A 268 -4.12 8.31 -12.64
CA GLN A 268 -3.86 9.69 -12.19
C GLN A 268 -3.51 9.76 -10.70
N THR A 269 -4.19 8.95 -9.87
CA THR A 269 -3.98 8.98 -8.42
C THR A 269 -3.93 7.59 -7.81
N MET A 270 -3.01 7.43 -6.86
CA MET A 270 -2.88 6.24 -6.01
C MET A 270 -2.62 6.69 -4.59
N ASP A 271 -3.58 6.50 -3.69
CA ASP A 271 -3.58 7.11 -2.36
C ASP A 271 -2.66 6.38 -1.35
N SER A 272 -2.57 6.92 -0.14
CA SER A 272 -1.77 6.42 0.96
C SER A 272 -2.12 4.98 1.33
N LYS A 273 -1.10 4.21 1.74
CA LYS A 273 -1.22 2.81 2.19
C LYS A 273 -1.82 1.83 1.19
N THR A 274 -1.86 2.18 -0.11
CA THR A 274 -2.53 1.36 -1.13
C THR A 274 -2.06 -0.10 -1.12
N PHE A 275 -0.75 -0.35 -1.01
CA PHE A 275 -0.15 -1.68 -1.00
C PHE A 275 0.52 -2.05 0.33
N SER A 276 0.24 -1.34 1.44
CA SER A 276 0.86 -1.68 2.74
C SER A 276 0.58 -3.15 3.09
N TYR A 277 1.56 -3.85 3.65
CA TYR A 277 1.48 -5.26 4.05
C TYR A 277 1.17 -6.23 2.88
N CYS A 278 1.39 -5.83 1.63
CA CYS A 278 1.45 -6.76 0.49
C CYS A 278 2.79 -7.53 0.52
N SER A 279 2.96 -8.36 1.55
CA SER A 279 4.25 -8.96 1.91
C SER A 279 4.82 -9.93 0.86
N SER A 280 3.99 -10.43 -0.07
CA SER A 280 4.44 -11.25 -1.21
C SER A 280 4.74 -10.46 -2.48
N LEU A 281 4.49 -9.14 -2.53
CA LEU A 281 4.68 -8.35 -3.76
C LEU A 281 6.18 -8.31 -4.09
N GLU A 282 6.57 -8.85 -5.24
CA GLU A 282 8.00 -9.02 -5.60
C GLU A 282 8.53 -7.85 -6.43
N SER A 283 7.70 -7.32 -7.32
CA SER A 283 8.05 -6.21 -8.21
C SER A 283 6.83 -5.38 -8.60
N ILE A 284 7.04 -4.09 -8.85
CA ILE A 284 5.99 -3.21 -9.37
C ILE A 284 6.57 -2.14 -10.30
N ILE A 285 5.83 -1.81 -11.35
CA ILE A 285 6.10 -0.69 -12.26
C ILE A 285 5.07 0.38 -11.97
N LEU A 286 5.53 1.57 -11.58
CA LEU A 286 4.65 2.71 -11.33
C LEU A 286 4.42 3.49 -12.64
N PRO A 287 3.17 3.90 -12.94
CA PRO A 287 2.86 4.69 -14.13
C PRO A 287 3.54 6.07 -14.15
N ASP A 288 3.99 6.50 -15.33
CA ASP A 288 4.71 7.78 -15.54
C ASP A 288 3.90 9.04 -15.18
N THR A 289 2.58 8.90 -15.08
CA THR A 289 1.63 9.93 -14.63
C THR A 289 1.78 10.30 -13.15
N LEU A 290 2.40 9.43 -12.34
CA LEU A 290 2.49 9.63 -10.88
C LEU A 290 3.69 10.52 -10.50
N THR A 291 3.41 11.65 -9.88
CA THR A 291 4.45 12.58 -9.37
C THR A 291 4.79 12.36 -7.89
N ARG A 292 4.09 11.45 -7.20
CA ARG A 292 4.23 11.22 -5.76
C ARG A 292 3.98 9.76 -5.39
N ILE A 293 4.80 9.22 -4.49
CA ILE A 293 4.51 8.00 -3.74
C ILE A 293 4.05 8.42 -2.35
N ASN A 294 2.78 8.16 -2.05
CA ASN A 294 2.11 8.64 -0.85
C ASN A 294 2.54 7.90 0.43
N TYR A 295 2.11 8.45 1.56
CA TYR A 295 2.38 7.93 2.89
C TYR A 295 2.17 6.41 2.98
N ALA A 296 3.23 5.71 3.37
CA ALA A 296 3.23 4.27 3.65
C ALA A 296 2.73 3.37 2.49
N THR A 297 2.76 3.81 1.22
CA THR A 297 2.20 3.04 0.08
C THR A 297 2.69 1.59 0.01
N PHE A 298 3.98 1.32 0.25
CA PHE A 298 4.60 -0.01 0.25
C PHE A 298 5.11 -0.44 1.63
N TYR A 299 4.55 0.12 2.71
CA TYR A 299 4.90 -0.24 4.09
C TYR A 299 4.85 -1.77 4.29
N GLU A 300 5.93 -2.37 4.76
CA GLU A 300 6.09 -3.82 4.97
C GLU A 300 5.79 -4.70 3.74
N CYS A 301 6.09 -4.22 2.53
CA CYS A 301 6.22 -5.08 1.35
C CYS A 301 7.55 -5.85 1.40
N THR A 302 7.65 -6.81 2.32
CA THR A 302 8.91 -7.46 2.69
C THR A 302 9.55 -8.30 1.57
N SER A 303 8.78 -8.74 0.57
CA SER A 303 9.30 -9.44 -0.62
C SER A 303 9.63 -8.52 -1.80
N LEU A 304 9.39 -7.21 -1.70
CA LEU A 304 9.60 -6.28 -2.82
C LEU A 304 11.09 -6.16 -3.12
N ARG A 305 11.52 -6.70 -4.26
CA ARG A 305 12.92 -6.76 -4.68
C ARG A 305 13.31 -5.60 -5.59
N SER A 306 12.38 -5.14 -6.42
CA SER A 306 12.60 -4.10 -7.41
C SER A 306 11.35 -3.24 -7.61
N ILE A 307 11.56 -1.96 -7.88
CA ILE A 307 10.52 -1.02 -8.27
C ILE A 307 11.02 -0.17 -9.42
N THR A 308 10.15 0.06 -10.41
CA THR A 308 10.40 1.06 -11.47
C THR A 308 9.65 2.32 -11.12
N PHE A 309 10.38 3.41 -10.91
CA PHE A 309 9.79 4.70 -10.58
C PHE A 309 9.36 5.47 -11.84
N PRO A 310 8.30 6.31 -11.74
CA PRO A 310 7.91 7.24 -12.78
C PRO A 310 9.04 8.22 -13.07
N THR A 311 9.28 8.55 -14.34
CA THR A 311 10.27 9.58 -14.72
C THR A 311 9.91 10.98 -14.20
N SER A 312 8.65 11.22 -13.86
CA SER A 312 8.10 12.49 -13.34
C SER A 312 8.03 12.55 -11.80
N LEU A 313 8.47 11.51 -11.08
CA LEU A 313 8.34 11.41 -9.63
C LEU A 313 9.11 12.53 -8.90
N GLN A 314 8.41 13.30 -8.07
CA GLN A 314 8.98 14.42 -7.32
C GLN A 314 9.11 14.16 -5.83
N THR A 315 8.21 13.34 -5.25
CA THR A 315 8.15 13.12 -3.81
C THR A 315 7.95 11.65 -3.46
N ILE A 316 8.77 11.14 -2.55
CA ILE A 316 8.53 9.90 -1.81
C ILE A 316 8.20 10.30 -0.38
N GLU A 317 6.95 10.06 0.05
CA GLU A 317 6.49 10.48 1.38
C GLU A 317 6.98 9.57 2.51
N ASN A 318 6.60 9.94 3.73
CA ASN A 318 6.99 9.24 4.94
C ASN A 318 6.62 7.75 4.89
N GLN A 319 7.53 6.90 5.36
CA GLN A 319 7.34 5.45 5.50
C GLN A 319 6.98 4.71 4.20
N ALA A 320 7.13 5.33 3.02
CA ALA A 320 6.67 4.76 1.74
C ALA A 320 7.17 3.33 1.47
N PHE A 321 8.42 3.03 1.82
CA PHE A 321 9.09 1.72 1.70
C PHE A 321 9.58 1.20 3.06
N TYR A 322 8.94 1.59 4.15
CA TYR A 322 9.29 1.12 5.49
C TYR A 322 9.31 -0.40 5.53
N GLN A 323 10.43 -0.99 5.97
CA GLN A 323 10.65 -2.44 6.05
C GLN A 323 10.45 -3.21 4.72
N CYS A 324 10.71 -2.58 3.56
CA CYS A 324 10.92 -3.29 2.29
C CYS A 324 12.27 -4.02 2.29
N SER A 325 12.40 -5.05 3.14
CA SER A 325 13.68 -5.65 3.51
C SER A 325 14.37 -6.42 2.37
N ALA A 326 13.64 -6.83 1.34
CA ALA A 326 14.18 -7.48 0.14
C ALA A 326 14.58 -6.51 -0.98
N LEU A 327 14.37 -5.20 -0.84
CA LEU A 327 14.62 -4.21 -1.87
C LEU A 327 16.14 -4.06 -2.09
N ARG A 328 16.63 -4.45 -3.28
CA ARG A 328 18.08 -4.60 -3.55
C ARG A 328 18.71 -3.44 -4.29
N SER A 329 17.97 -2.87 -5.24
CA SER A 329 18.44 -1.80 -6.10
C SER A 329 17.29 -0.84 -6.39
N ILE A 330 17.62 0.45 -6.42
CA ILE A 330 16.70 1.52 -6.71
C ILE A 330 17.43 2.49 -7.64
N THR A 331 16.78 2.86 -8.74
CA THR A 331 17.21 3.97 -9.58
C THR A 331 16.22 5.10 -9.37
N PHE A 332 16.65 6.19 -8.74
CA PHE A 332 15.81 7.36 -8.56
C PHE A 332 15.80 8.21 -9.85
N PRO A 333 14.65 8.79 -10.23
CA PRO A 333 14.59 9.73 -11.34
C PRO A 333 15.16 11.10 -10.94
N ASP A 334 15.73 11.81 -11.91
CA ASP A 334 16.32 13.14 -11.70
C ASP A 334 15.31 14.20 -11.24
N SER A 335 14.01 13.97 -11.45
CA SER A 335 12.94 14.87 -11.00
C SER A 335 12.69 14.83 -9.48
N LEU A 336 13.25 13.85 -8.76
CA LEU A 336 12.96 13.62 -7.35
C LEU A 336 13.58 14.72 -6.48
N LYS A 337 12.73 15.41 -5.70
CA LYS A 337 13.11 16.52 -4.81
C LYS A 337 13.10 16.15 -3.34
N THR A 338 12.22 15.21 -2.94
CA THR A 338 11.98 14.91 -1.52
C THR A 338 11.92 13.41 -1.25
N ILE A 339 12.69 12.96 -0.26
CA ILE A 339 12.56 11.66 0.40
C ILE A 339 12.14 11.92 1.85
N GLY A 340 10.97 11.39 2.23
CA GLY A 340 10.34 11.61 3.53
C GLY A 340 10.97 10.86 4.70
N MET A 341 10.42 11.10 5.89
CA MET A 341 10.83 10.47 7.15
C MET A 341 10.60 8.96 7.09
N GLU A 342 11.61 8.18 7.51
CA GLU A 342 11.57 6.71 7.52
C GLU A 342 11.24 6.06 6.16
N ALA A 343 11.36 6.79 5.04
CA ALA A 343 10.91 6.34 3.73
C ALA A 343 11.48 4.97 3.32
N PHE A 344 12.74 4.67 3.64
CA PHE A 344 13.43 3.41 3.38
C PHE A 344 13.94 2.74 4.67
N TYR A 345 13.32 3.02 5.82
CA TYR A 345 13.70 2.42 7.10
C TYR A 345 13.77 0.89 7.00
N LYS A 346 14.88 0.26 7.44
CA LYS A 346 15.13 -1.19 7.39
C LYS A 346 15.05 -1.83 5.99
N CYS A 347 15.37 -1.09 4.92
CA CYS A 347 15.62 -1.68 3.60
C CYS A 347 16.99 -2.40 3.57
N ASN A 348 17.07 -3.52 4.30
CA ASN A 348 18.34 -4.21 4.61
C ASN A 348 19.10 -4.74 3.39
N ALA A 349 18.41 -5.03 2.28
CA ALA A 349 19.04 -5.60 1.09
C ALA A 349 19.64 -4.56 0.13
N LEU A 350 19.43 -3.25 0.37
CA LEU A 350 20.03 -2.19 -0.44
C LEU A 350 21.55 -2.20 -0.28
N LYS A 351 22.28 -2.34 -1.39
CA LYS A 351 23.76 -2.42 -1.37
C LYS A 351 24.44 -1.07 -1.61
N SER A 352 24.00 -0.34 -2.63
CA SER A 352 24.55 0.96 -3.01
C SER A 352 23.42 1.95 -3.24
N LEU A 353 23.69 3.21 -2.94
CA LEU A 353 22.70 4.29 -3.05
C LEU A 353 23.32 5.50 -3.72
N THR A 354 22.84 5.82 -4.93
CA THR A 354 23.08 7.09 -5.61
C THR A 354 21.81 7.91 -5.54
N LEU A 355 21.84 9.02 -4.80
CA LEU A 355 20.72 9.94 -4.72
C LEU A 355 20.72 10.90 -5.93
N PRO A 356 19.55 11.33 -6.44
CA PRO A 356 19.48 12.11 -7.67
C PRO A 356 19.92 13.55 -7.47
N ASN A 357 20.48 14.16 -8.53
CA ASN A 357 21.16 15.46 -8.48
C ASN A 357 20.29 16.64 -8.05
N ASN A 358 18.96 16.53 -8.15
CA ASN A 358 18.01 17.59 -7.76
C ASN A 358 17.35 17.34 -6.40
N LEU A 359 17.82 16.36 -5.62
CA LEU A 359 17.24 16.05 -4.31
C LEU A 359 17.51 17.19 -3.32
N GLN A 360 16.46 17.80 -2.80
CA GLN A 360 16.53 18.95 -1.90
C GLN A 360 16.33 18.55 -0.43
N THR A 361 15.48 17.56 -0.17
CA THR A 361 15.10 17.16 1.19
C THR A 361 15.33 15.67 1.42
N LEU A 362 16.07 15.36 2.48
CA LEU A 362 16.28 14.02 3.00
C LEU A 362 15.77 13.94 4.45
N GLY A 363 14.63 13.27 4.65
CA GLY A 363 13.94 13.18 5.93
C GLY A 363 14.70 12.38 6.99
N SER A 364 14.31 12.58 8.25
CA SER A 364 14.84 11.85 9.40
C SER A 364 14.62 10.34 9.25
N ASP A 365 15.58 9.54 9.70
CA ASP A 365 15.53 8.07 9.70
C ASP A 365 15.32 7.45 8.29
N SER A 366 15.46 8.23 7.22
CA SER A 366 15.08 7.85 5.84
C SER A 366 15.71 6.55 5.36
N PHE A 367 16.99 6.31 5.67
CA PHE A 367 17.72 5.06 5.37
C PHE A 367 18.23 4.38 6.65
N LYS A 368 17.59 4.63 7.78
CA LYS A 368 17.96 4.01 9.05
C LYS A 368 17.86 2.50 8.97
N ARG A 369 18.87 1.81 9.48
CA ARG A 369 19.02 0.35 9.47
C ARG A 369 19.00 -0.23 8.05
N CYS A 370 19.43 0.50 7.02
CA CYS A 370 19.78 -0.09 5.73
C CYS A 370 21.11 -0.85 5.86
N ARG A 371 21.10 -1.98 6.57
CA ARG A 371 22.33 -2.67 7.01
C ARG A 371 23.17 -3.27 5.89
N GLY A 372 22.61 -3.48 4.70
CA GLY A 372 23.35 -3.91 3.52
C GLY A 372 24.08 -2.79 2.78
N LEU A 373 23.83 -1.52 3.13
CA LEU A 373 24.33 -0.37 2.40
C LEU A 373 25.84 -0.21 2.64
N THR A 374 26.63 -0.30 1.57
CA THR A 374 28.09 -0.18 1.61
C THR A 374 28.59 1.18 1.14
N THR A 375 27.90 1.79 0.17
CA THR A 375 28.28 3.08 -0.41
C THR A 375 27.09 4.01 -0.54
N VAL A 376 27.31 5.29 -0.20
CA VAL A 376 26.33 6.37 -0.36
C VAL A 376 26.99 7.55 -1.08
N ILE A 377 26.35 8.01 -2.15
CA ILE A 377 26.71 9.25 -2.85
C ILE A 377 25.56 10.25 -2.64
N LEU A 378 25.83 11.31 -1.88
CA LEU A 378 24.88 12.39 -1.63
C LEU A 378 25.03 13.48 -2.73
N PRO A 379 23.93 14.08 -3.21
CA PRO A 379 23.97 15.01 -4.34
C PRO A 379 24.27 16.43 -3.87
N ASP A 380 24.95 17.22 -4.72
CA ASP A 380 25.39 18.60 -4.41
C ASP A 380 24.26 19.59 -4.11
N SER A 381 23.02 19.26 -4.49
CA SER A 381 21.81 20.01 -4.16
C SER A 381 21.44 19.96 -2.68
N LEU A 382 21.94 18.98 -1.93
CA LEU A 382 21.58 18.76 -0.54
C LEU A 382 22.36 19.66 0.41
N THR A 383 21.66 20.51 1.16
CA THR A 383 22.26 21.43 2.14
C THR A 383 22.29 20.89 3.57
N GLY A 384 21.55 19.82 3.85
CA GLY A 384 21.53 19.19 5.17
C GLY A 384 21.13 17.72 5.13
N ILE A 385 21.64 16.94 6.09
CA ILE A 385 21.29 15.52 6.28
C ILE A 385 20.36 15.41 7.49
N GLY A 386 19.21 14.75 7.32
CA GLY A 386 18.23 14.55 8.38
C GLY A 386 18.73 13.73 9.58
N ASN A 387 18.06 13.87 10.71
CA ASN A 387 18.41 13.16 11.95
C ASN A 387 18.36 11.64 11.72
N ALA A 388 19.36 10.92 12.19
CA ALA A 388 19.44 9.47 12.08
C ALA A 388 19.26 8.90 10.65
N ALA A 389 19.46 9.72 9.59
CA ALA A 389 19.16 9.34 8.21
C ALA A 389 19.82 8.02 7.77
N PHE A 390 21.05 7.74 8.22
CA PHE A 390 21.81 6.51 7.96
C PHE A 390 22.20 5.79 9.26
N TYR A 391 21.42 5.97 10.32
CA TYR A 391 21.67 5.33 11.62
C TYR A 391 21.67 3.80 11.49
N GLU A 392 22.65 3.11 12.10
CA GLU A 392 22.82 1.66 12.01
C GLU A 392 22.95 1.13 10.56
N CYS A 393 23.50 1.91 9.62
CA CYS A 393 23.99 1.40 8.34
C CYS A 393 25.33 0.66 8.56
N THR A 394 25.26 -0.51 9.18
CA THR A 394 26.43 -1.20 9.75
C THR A 394 27.49 -1.63 8.75
N SER A 395 27.13 -1.80 7.48
CA SER A 395 28.05 -2.20 6.39
C SER A 395 28.60 -1.01 5.60
N LEU A 396 28.26 0.23 5.98
CA LEU A 396 28.66 1.43 5.25
C LEU A 396 30.16 1.63 5.36
N THR A 397 30.86 1.57 4.23
CA THR A 397 32.32 1.73 4.13
C THR A 397 32.71 3.04 3.43
N SER A 398 31.81 3.69 2.70
CA SER A 398 32.10 4.95 2.03
C SER A 398 30.87 5.86 1.94
N VAL A 399 31.09 7.15 2.20
CA VAL A 399 30.10 8.21 2.05
C VAL A 399 30.77 9.37 1.32
N THR A 400 30.16 9.80 0.21
CA THR A 400 30.52 11.04 -0.48
C THR A 400 29.57 12.15 -0.02
N PHE A 401 30.12 13.17 0.63
CA PHE A 401 29.36 14.33 1.11
C PHE A 401 29.30 15.43 0.04
N PRO A 402 28.19 16.18 -0.07
CA PRO A 402 28.01 17.20 -1.10
C PRO A 402 28.78 18.48 -0.76
N LYS A 403 29.32 19.16 -1.78
CA LYS A 403 30.22 20.31 -1.59
C LYS A 403 29.60 21.50 -0.85
N ASN A 404 28.27 21.61 -0.92
CA ASN A 404 27.50 22.70 -0.31
C ASN A 404 26.84 22.32 1.02
N LEU A 405 27.13 21.15 1.58
CA LEU A 405 26.53 20.65 2.81
C LEU A 405 26.77 21.62 3.98
N LYS A 406 25.71 22.08 4.65
CA LYS A 406 25.80 22.99 5.80
C LYS A 406 25.65 22.27 7.13
N SER A 407 24.77 21.27 7.21
CA SER A 407 24.44 20.60 8.47
C SER A 407 24.33 19.07 8.36
N ILE A 408 24.73 18.39 9.43
CA ILE A 408 24.53 16.95 9.61
C ILE A 408 23.71 16.76 10.89
N GLY A 409 22.51 16.19 10.76
CA GLY A 409 21.57 16.02 11.87
C GLY A 409 22.05 15.01 12.93
N PRO A 410 21.59 15.14 14.19
CA PRO A 410 21.86 14.19 15.27
C PRO A 410 21.76 12.72 14.85
N ALA A 411 22.75 11.92 15.26
CA ALA A 411 22.87 10.49 14.99
C ALA A 411 22.83 10.07 13.50
N ALA A 412 23.01 10.98 12.54
CA ALA A 412 22.85 10.71 11.11
C ALA A 412 23.63 9.48 10.60
N PHE A 413 24.82 9.22 11.13
CA PHE A 413 25.67 8.06 10.79
C PHE A 413 26.06 7.26 12.04
N ALA A 414 25.31 7.38 13.15
CA ALA A 414 25.68 6.68 14.36
C ALA A 414 25.54 5.16 14.15
N PHE A 415 26.44 4.39 14.76
CA PHE A 415 26.54 2.93 14.62
C PHE A 415 26.85 2.46 13.18
N CYS A 416 27.46 3.30 12.34
CA CYS A 416 28.09 2.89 11.08
C CYS A 416 29.44 2.21 11.35
N TYR A 417 29.41 0.98 11.85
CA TYR A 417 30.59 0.27 12.36
C TYR A 417 31.71 0.06 11.33
N SER A 418 31.39 0.04 10.03
CA SER A 418 32.33 -0.31 8.98
C SER A 418 33.03 0.88 8.32
N LEU A 419 32.71 2.12 8.72
CA LEU A 419 33.20 3.32 8.07
C LEU A 419 34.66 3.61 8.49
N PRO A 420 35.66 3.52 7.58
CA PRO A 420 37.07 3.67 7.94
C PRO A 420 37.50 5.14 8.01
N SER A 421 36.91 5.99 7.16
CA SER A 421 37.27 7.39 7.05
C SER A 421 36.10 8.23 6.55
N ILE A 422 36.12 9.52 6.88
CA ILE A 422 35.20 10.51 6.32
C ILE A 422 35.95 11.76 5.88
N THR A 423 35.45 12.44 4.84
CA THR A 423 35.90 13.76 4.43
C THR A 423 34.71 14.71 4.46
N LEU A 424 34.75 15.68 5.37
CA LEU A 424 33.71 16.68 5.54
C LEU A 424 34.05 17.95 4.76
N PRO A 425 33.14 18.47 3.92
CA PRO A 425 33.40 19.64 3.09
C PRO A 425 33.50 20.92 3.92
N ALA A 426 34.20 21.92 3.39
CA ALA A 426 34.48 23.18 4.09
C ALA A 426 33.20 23.98 4.43
N SER A 427 32.10 23.66 3.76
CA SER A 427 30.80 24.28 3.95
C SER A 427 30.08 23.87 5.24
N VAL A 428 30.51 22.78 5.91
CA VAL A 428 29.83 22.24 7.09
C VAL A 428 30.06 23.14 8.30
N THR A 429 28.99 23.69 8.86
CA THR A 429 29.03 24.58 10.03
C THR A 429 28.38 24.00 11.28
N SER A 430 27.58 22.93 11.12
CA SER A 430 26.86 22.26 12.21
C SER A 430 26.89 20.74 12.07
N ILE A 431 27.23 20.03 13.14
CA ILE A 431 27.28 18.57 13.18
C ILE A 431 26.68 18.13 14.52
N GLY A 432 25.50 17.50 14.47
CA GLY A 432 24.94 16.81 15.64
C GLY A 432 25.80 15.60 16.02
N ASN A 433 25.47 14.88 17.08
CA ASN A 433 26.14 13.64 17.52
C ASN A 433 26.14 12.47 16.48
N SER A 434 26.75 12.68 15.32
CA SER A 434 26.40 12.00 14.07
C SER A 434 27.25 10.77 13.80
N PHE A 435 28.46 10.68 14.35
CA PHE A 435 29.41 9.60 14.08
C PHE A 435 29.69 8.76 15.34
N MET A 436 28.73 8.74 16.28
CA MET A 436 28.82 7.93 17.50
C MET A 436 28.96 6.45 17.15
N VAL A 437 29.86 5.76 17.85
CA VAL A 437 30.06 4.31 17.76
C VAL A 437 30.47 3.85 16.34
N CYS A 438 31.12 4.72 15.56
CA CYS A 438 31.78 4.33 14.31
C CYS A 438 33.13 3.66 14.63
N GLN A 439 33.08 2.38 14.98
CA GLN A 439 34.20 1.65 15.59
C GLN A 439 35.41 1.43 14.68
N LYS A 440 35.26 1.52 13.35
CA LYS A 440 36.38 1.46 12.39
C LYS A 440 36.85 2.84 11.92
N LEU A 441 36.26 3.93 12.41
CA LEU A 441 36.63 5.26 11.95
C LEU A 441 38.02 5.63 12.45
N GLU A 442 39.01 5.63 11.56
CA GLU A 442 40.43 5.90 11.83
C GLU A 442 40.84 7.31 11.40
N SER A 443 40.19 7.87 10.38
CA SER A 443 40.56 9.16 9.79
C SER A 443 39.35 10.04 9.55
N ILE A 444 39.38 11.26 10.10
CA ILE A 444 38.39 12.29 9.84
C ILE A 444 39.09 13.47 9.19
N THR A 445 38.80 13.73 7.92
CA THR A 445 39.31 14.90 7.21
C THR A 445 38.28 16.01 7.25
N MET A 446 38.65 17.21 7.73
CA MET A 446 37.80 18.39 7.73
C MET A 446 38.42 19.46 6.83
N LEU A 447 37.73 19.81 5.75
CA LEU A 447 38.23 20.75 4.74
C LEU A 447 38.04 22.23 5.14
N GLY A 448 37.22 22.51 6.17
CA GLY A 448 36.93 23.85 6.66
C GLY A 448 37.40 24.09 8.10
N ASN A 449 36.99 25.23 8.66
CA ASN A 449 37.17 25.54 10.09
C ASN A 449 36.33 24.62 10.98
N ALA A 450 36.63 24.59 12.28
CA ALA A 450 35.86 23.79 13.21
C ALA A 450 34.39 24.26 13.24
N PRO A 451 33.41 23.34 13.16
CA PRO A 451 32.00 23.71 13.21
C PRO A 451 31.62 24.18 14.62
N TRP A 452 31.00 25.36 14.69
CA TRP A 452 30.74 26.09 15.95
C TRP A 452 29.56 25.53 16.74
N ASN A 453 28.65 24.80 16.09
CA ASN A 453 27.52 24.13 16.73
C ASN A 453 27.72 22.61 16.67
N THR A 454 28.53 22.10 17.59
CA THR A 454 28.88 20.68 17.67
C THR A 454 28.52 20.10 19.03
N ASP A 455 27.70 19.06 19.03
CA ASP A 455 27.43 18.27 20.24
C ASP A 455 28.75 17.77 20.87
N ARG A 456 28.74 17.52 22.19
CA ARG A 456 29.94 17.01 22.87
C ARG A 456 30.36 15.61 22.38
N ASP A 457 29.40 14.85 21.85
CA ASP A 457 29.53 13.40 21.65
C ASP A 457 29.62 12.96 20.18
N ILE A 458 30.02 13.84 19.25
CA ILE A 458 30.07 13.52 17.80
C ILE A 458 30.85 12.23 17.49
N PHE A 459 31.98 12.03 18.18
CA PHE A 459 32.85 10.86 18.03
C PHE A 459 32.82 9.94 19.26
N TYR A 460 31.70 9.94 20.02
CA TYR A 460 31.56 9.06 21.18
C TYR A 460 31.80 7.60 20.79
N ARG A 461 32.72 6.90 21.46
CA ARG A 461 33.13 5.51 21.17
C ARG A 461 33.68 5.27 19.76
N VAL A 462 34.28 6.29 19.14
CA VAL A 462 35.24 6.12 18.03
C VAL A 462 36.61 5.72 18.61
N PRO A 463 37.46 4.95 17.90
CA PRO A 463 38.81 4.61 18.36
C PRO A 463 39.60 5.85 18.79
N THR A 464 40.24 5.79 19.96
CA THR A 464 41.09 6.89 20.44
C THR A 464 42.35 7.10 19.60
N THR A 465 42.70 6.12 18.76
CA THR A 465 43.77 6.19 17.76
C THR A 465 43.37 6.99 16.51
N ALA A 466 42.07 7.28 16.34
CA ALA A 466 41.59 8.04 15.19
C ALA A 466 42.13 9.47 15.21
N LYS A 467 42.38 10.01 14.01
CA LYS A 467 42.96 11.35 13.84
C LYS A 467 42.03 12.25 13.08
N VAL A 468 41.98 13.52 13.49
CA VAL A 468 41.30 14.60 12.77
C VAL A 468 42.33 15.35 11.95
N TYR A 469 42.27 15.23 10.63
CA TYR A 469 43.11 15.95 9.69
C TYR A 469 42.43 17.25 9.29
N VAL A 470 43.12 18.37 9.46
CA VAL A 470 42.60 19.69 9.13
C VAL A 470 43.57 20.45 8.23
N GLN A 471 43.01 21.34 7.42
CA GLN A 471 43.79 22.17 6.52
C GLN A 471 44.70 23.12 7.33
N ARG A 472 45.94 23.31 6.87
CA ARG A 472 46.83 24.33 7.46
C ARG A 472 46.15 25.70 7.42
N GLY A 473 46.11 26.39 8.57
CA GLY A 473 45.41 27.67 8.72
C GLY A 473 43.94 27.55 9.10
N ALA A 474 43.37 26.34 9.19
CA ALA A 474 42.03 26.14 9.72
C ALA A 474 41.97 26.59 11.19
N THR A 475 40.90 27.30 11.53
CA THR A 475 40.67 27.88 12.86
C THR A 475 39.64 27.07 13.65
N GLY A 476 39.60 27.25 14.97
CA GLY A 476 38.66 26.58 15.87
C GLY A 476 39.06 25.16 16.31
N PHE A 477 40.25 24.69 15.91
CA PHE A 477 40.82 23.41 16.35
C PHE A 477 41.91 23.64 17.41
N GLY A 478 41.86 22.86 18.50
CA GLY A 478 42.96 22.75 19.46
C GLY A 478 43.94 21.62 19.09
N GLN A 479 44.81 21.23 20.03
CA GLN A 479 45.64 20.01 19.88
C GLN A 479 44.77 18.75 19.74
N THR A 480 43.58 18.78 20.33
CA THR A 480 42.54 17.79 20.16
C THR A 480 41.26 18.44 19.69
N PHE A 481 40.41 17.65 19.04
CA PHE A 481 39.06 18.01 18.67
C PHE A 481 38.13 16.89 19.12
N LYS A 482 37.26 17.19 20.10
CA LYS A 482 36.31 16.24 20.69
C LYS A 482 36.97 14.92 21.15
N GLY A 483 38.17 15.03 21.74
CA GLY A 483 38.92 13.90 22.29
C GLY A 483 39.88 13.20 21.31
N LEU A 484 39.87 13.56 20.03
CA LEU A 484 40.75 12.99 19.01
C LEU A 484 41.92 13.94 18.71
N GLN A 485 43.09 13.38 18.39
CA GLN A 485 44.27 14.17 18.03
C GLN A 485 44.04 14.93 16.71
N VAL A 486 44.35 16.23 16.70
CA VAL A 486 44.32 17.05 15.48
C VAL A 486 45.70 17.02 14.81
N VAL A 487 45.71 16.79 13.50
CA VAL A 487 46.90 16.82 12.65
C VAL A 487 46.68 17.83 11.53
N THR A 488 47.51 18.85 11.47
CA THR A 488 47.50 19.84 10.39
C THR A 488 48.25 19.30 9.17
N LYS A 489 47.64 19.40 7.99
CA LYS A 489 48.23 18.98 6.72
C LYS A 489 47.94 19.99 5.62
N TYR A 490 48.73 19.90 4.55
CA TYR A 490 48.36 20.40 3.23
C TYR A 490 47.39 19.39 2.62
N ILE A 491 46.08 19.68 2.60
CA ILE A 491 45.07 18.77 2.08
C ILE A 491 44.67 19.27 0.70
N ASN A 492 45.02 18.51 -0.34
CA ASN A 492 44.47 18.71 -1.67
C ASN A 492 43.06 18.11 -1.68
N THR A 493 42.07 18.83 -2.22
CA THR A 493 40.73 18.26 -2.38
C THR A 493 40.62 17.56 -3.71
N ILE A 494 40.08 16.36 -3.72
CA ILE A 494 39.87 15.56 -4.91
C ILE A 494 38.35 15.36 -5.06
N ALA A 495 37.80 15.69 -6.22
CA ALA A 495 36.40 15.51 -6.58
C ALA A 495 36.29 14.84 -7.95
N PHE A 496 35.17 14.19 -8.23
CA PHE A 496 34.85 13.69 -9.56
C PHE A 496 33.63 14.43 -10.07
N GLU A 497 33.75 15.16 -11.18
CA GLU A 497 32.64 15.88 -11.81
C GLU A 497 32.69 15.68 -13.33
N ASN A 498 31.56 15.32 -13.95
CA ASN A 498 31.40 15.17 -15.41
C ASN A 498 32.44 14.26 -16.09
N GLY A 499 32.85 13.16 -15.43
CA GLY A 499 33.87 12.25 -15.98
C GLY A 499 35.30 12.79 -15.91
N ASN A 500 35.54 13.80 -15.07
CA ASN A 500 36.87 14.32 -14.78
C ASN A 500 37.19 14.17 -13.30
N LEU A 501 38.46 13.92 -13.00
CA LEU A 501 39.05 14.05 -11.67
C LEU A 501 39.47 15.51 -11.47
N LEU A 502 38.83 16.20 -10.54
CA LEU A 502 39.13 17.57 -10.14
C LEU A 502 40.00 17.53 -8.91
N ILE A 503 41.15 18.21 -8.95
CA ILE A 503 42.02 18.34 -7.80
C ILE A 503 42.27 19.81 -7.52
N THR A 504 41.95 20.27 -6.31
CA THR A 504 42.22 21.63 -5.85
C THR A 504 43.42 21.54 -4.90
N PRO A 505 44.63 21.91 -5.35
CA PRO A 505 45.81 21.86 -4.52
C PRO A 505 45.79 22.96 -3.47
N TYR A 506 46.32 22.70 -2.28
CA TYR A 506 46.49 23.78 -1.31
C TYR A 506 47.69 24.66 -1.68
N GLY A 507 47.40 25.93 -1.98
CA GLY A 507 48.42 26.98 -2.11
C GLY A 507 49.29 26.93 -3.37
N SER A 508 49.14 25.93 -4.25
CA SER A 508 49.80 25.92 -5.56
C SER A 508 48.97 26.68 -6.58
N THR A 509 49.51 27.80 -7.08
CA THR A 509 49.04 28.48 -8.29
C THR A 509 49.81 28.05 -9.54
N SER A 510 50.76 27.11 -9.39
CA SER A 510 51.58 26.56 -10.48
C SER A 510 51.00 25.27 -11.05
N ASN A 511 51.27 25.02 -12.34
CA ASN A 511 50.92 23.77 -13.02
C ASN A 511 51.39 22.54 -12.24
N ILE A 512 50.58 21.50 -12.24
CA ILE A 512 50.90 20.25 -11.55
C ILE A 512 51.31 19.21 -12.57
N VAL A 513 52.40 18.53 -12.26
CA VAL A 513 52.86 17.38 -13.02
C VAL A 513 52.10 16.16 -12.51
N VAL A 514 51.32 15.57 -13.42
CA VAL A 514 50.54 14.36 -13.22
C VAL A 514 51.20 13.26 -14.00
N GLU A 515 51.44 12.14 -13.34
CA GLU A 515 51.88 10.93 -14.00
C GLU A 515 50.72 9.93 -14.00
N GLU A 516 50.39 9.40 -15.18
CA GLU A 516 49.28 8.47 -15.39
C GLU A 516 49.75 7.13 -15.94
N THR A 517 49.08 6.04 -15.56
CA THR A 517 49.34 4.70 -16.10
C THR A 517 48.06 3.87 -16.21
N ALA A 518 48.04 2.97 -17.18
CA ALA A 518 46.99 1.96 -17.33
C ALA A 518 47.23 0.73 -16.42
N ASP A 519 48.46 0.50 -15.99
CA ASP A 519 48.86 -0.71 -15.25
C ASP A 519 50.01 -0.38 -14.26
N LEU A 520 49.69 -0.41 -12.96
CA LEU A 520 50.64 -0.17 -11.88
C LEU A 520 51.86 -1.11 -11.88
N THR A 521 51.76 -2.29 -12.51
CA THR A 521 52.84 -3.29 -12.54
C THR A 521 53.84 -3.06 -13.67
N SER A 522 53.46 -2.30 -14.70
CA SER A 522 54.28 -2.09 -15.90
C SER A 522 55.44 -1.11 -15.71
N GLY A 523 55.38 -0.26 -14.69
CA GLY A 523 56.35 0.81 -14.46
C GLY A 523 56.30 1.95 -15.49
N ASN A 524 55.46 1.86 -16.52
CA ASN A 524 55.31 2.86 -17.57
C ASN A 524 54.33 3.95 -17.12
N TRP A 525 54.87 5.11 -16.76
CA TRP A 525 54.10 6.30 -16.40
C TRP A 525 54.24 7.35 -17.50
N VAL A 526 53.12 7.92 -17.93
CA VAL A 526 53.08 9.06 -18.86
C VAL A 526 53.01 10.33 -18.03
N THR A 527 53.97 11.24 -18.22
CA THR A 527 54.04 12.50 -17.49
C THR A 527 53.33 13.61 -18.28
N ASN A 528 52.29 14.20 -17.69
CA ASN A 528 51.56 15.35 -18.21
C ASN A 528 51.68 16.53 -17.26
N THR A 529 51.73 17.75 -17.81
CA THR A 529 51.63 18.98 -17.01
C THR A 529 50.24 19.57 -17.19
N ILE A 530 49.47 19.61 -16.11
CA ILE A 530 48.08 20.10 -16.12
C ILE A 530 48.05 21.53 -15.57
N PRO A 531 47.51 22.50 -16.34
CA PRO A 531 47.36 23.86 -15.86
C PRO A 531 46.28 23.98 -14.77
N VAL A 532 46.49 24.92 -13.85
CA VAL A 532 45.49 25.27 -12.83
C VAL A 532 44.51 26.28 -13.43
N VAL A 533 43.22 25.95 -13.44
CA VAL A 533 42.12 26.83 -13.88
C VAL A 533 41.21 27.07 -12.69
N ASP A 534 41.03 28.33 -12.28
CA ASP A 534 40.22 28.71 -11.11
C ASP A 534 40.60 27.96 -9.82
N GLY A 535 41.91 27.74 -9.62
CA GLY A 535 42.45 27.07 -8.43
C GLY A 535 42.28 25.54 -8.40
N THR A 536 41.74 24.94 -9.47
CA THR A 536 41.54 23.49 -9.60
C THR A 536 42.16 23.01 -10.92
N PHE A 537 42.70 21.80 -10.96
CA PHE A 537 43.09 21.16 -12.22
C PHE A 537 42.16 19.99 -12.52
N GLN A 538 41.83 19.82 -13.80
CA GLN A 538 40.90 18.81 -14.29
C GLN A 538 41.67 17.75 -15.07
N ILE A 539 41.48 16.50 -14.71
CA ILE A 539 42.08 15.34 -15.37
C ILE A 539 40.94 14.55 -16.01
N PRO A 540 40.86 14.49 -17.34
CA PRO A 540 39.86 13.66 -18.01
C PRO A 540 40.04 12.20 -17.63
N THR A 541 39.01 11.58 -17.04
CA THR A 541 39.06 10.14 -16.75
C THR A 541 38.42 9.40 -17.92
N GLY A 542 39.23 9.02 -18.90
CA GLY A 542 38.83 8.16 -20.02
C GLY A 542 39.28 6.70 -19.82
N ASP A 543 38.77 5.79 -20.65
CA ASP A 543 39.00 4.33 -20.60
C ASP A 543 40.47 3.88 -20.72
N ALA A 544 41.42 4.78 -20.97
CA ALA A 544 42.83 4.45 -21.21
C ALA A 544 43.72 4.43 -19.96
N HIS A 545 43.39 5.15 -18.87
CA HIS A 545 44.26 5.29 -17.68
C HIS A 545 43.47 5.25 -16.35
N CYS A 546 43.86 4.34 -15.44
CA CYS A 546 43.14 4.09 -14.18
C CYS A 546 43.91 4.54 -12.93
N TYR A 547 45.19 4.90 -13.07
CA TYR A 547 46.05 5.23 -11.94
C TYR A 547 46.80 6.54 -12.19
N TYR A 548 46.80 7.40 -11.19
CA TYR A 548 47.40 8.73 -11.24
C TYR A 548 48.30 8.92 -10.02
N ARG A 549 49.48 9.54 -10.21
CA ARG A 549 50.32 10.05 -9.13
C ARG A 549 50.70 11.50 -9.41
N PHE A 550 50.86 12.28 -8.36
CA PHE A 550 51.02 13.74 -8.41
C PHE A 550 52.38 14.09 -7.81
N SER A 551 53.20 14.86 -8.52
CA SER A 551 54.48 15.33 -7.99
C SER A 551 54.35 16.76 -7.43
N ASN A 552 53.96 16.84 -6.16
CA ASN A 552 54.35 17.81 -5.12
C ASN A 552 53.45 17.65 -3.89
#